data_AF-A0A0Q0UUV1-F1
#
_entry.id   AF-A0A0Q0UUV1-F1
#
_cell.length_a   1.000
_cell.length_b   1.000
_cell.length_c   1.000
_cell.angle_alpha   90.00
_cell.angle_beta   90.00
_cell.angle_gamma   90.00
#
_symmetry.space_group_name_H-M   'P 1'
#
loop_
_entity.id
_entity.type
_entity.pdbx_description
1 polymer ?
#
loop_
_entity_poly.entity_id
_entity_poly.type
_entity_poly.pdbx_seq_one_letter_code
_entity_poly.pdbx_strand_id
1 'polypeptide(L)'
;MKKLKAYRFSIILLLSIAIGAMIGIALKEKAVVLKPIGDVFLNLLFTIVVPLIFFTISSSIANMNGAKRLGKIMSSMLGTFLFTGLVSAIYMLIIVKLVPPAEGVTLKLVKPETPEEVSLAEQIVKTFTVSDFVELFSRSNMLALIVISIFVGFGAQLAGERGKAFTTFLTSGSEVMMKVVSIIMYIAPIGLGAYFATLIGEYGPLLLGSYVKAGAAYYLGSLAYFFIAFTIYAFMAGRKQGVKIFWRNMLTPTITSLATCSSAATIPANLEASQKMGVNKDIRETVIPLGAALHKDGSVMGGVLKIAFLFGIFNMNFSGLGTLSLVIGISLLVGVVMGAIPSGGMIGEMLILTLFGFPPEALPIIAAISTLIDPPATMLNASGDNVTAMMVSRLVEGKNWIKTAEKVELKGA
;
A
#
# COMPACT_ATOMS: atom_id res chain seq x y z
N MET A 1 -29.85 -0.95 0.65
CA MET A 1 -29.49 -0.42 -0.69
C MET A 1 -28.31 0.58 -0.73
N LYS A 2 -28.08 1.47 0.25
CA LYS A 2 -26.91 2.39 0.24
C LYS A 2 -25.54 1.71 0.34
N LYS A 3 -25.41 0.60 1.09
CA LYS A 3 -24.15 -0.15 1.21
C LYS A 3 -23.67 -0.76 -0.12
N LEU A 4 -24.58 -1.19 -1.01
CA LEU A 4 -24.21 -1.76 -2.32
C LEU A 4 -23.62 -0.72 -3.28
N LYS A 5 -23.96 0.57 -3.13
CA LYS A 5 -23.43 1.64 -3.98
C LYS A 5 -21.94 1.87 -3.78
N ALA A 6 -21.43 1.70 -2.55
CA ALA A 6 -20.00 1.85 -2.23
C ALA A 6 -19.15 0.77 -2.92
N TYR A 7 -19.68 -0.44 -3.05
CA TYR A 7 -18.98 -1.57 -3.68
C TYR A 7 -19.24 -1.71 -5.17
N ARG A 8 -20.14 -0.90 -5.73
CA ARG A 8 -20.57 -1.05 -7.12
C ARG A 8 -19.38 -1.05 -8.08
N PHE A 9 -18.41 -0.16 -7.86
CA PHE A 9 -17.23 -0.06 -8.72
C PHE A 9 -16.33 -1.30 -8.60
N SER A 10 -15.95 -1.71 -7.38
CA SER A 10 -15.13 -2.91 -7.17
C SER A 10 -15.82 -4.19 -7.66
N ILE A 11 -17.14 -4.30 -7.47
CA ILE A 11 -17.95 -5.41 -8.00
C ILE A 11 -17.96 -5.41 -9.52
N ILE A 12 -18.15 -4.26 -10.17
CA ILE A 12 -18.08 -4.14 -11.64
C ILE A 12 -16.68 -4.54 -12.12
N LEU A 13 -15.63 -4.08 -11.45
CA LEU A 13 -14.25 -4.44 -11.79
C LEU A 13 -14.03 -5.94 -11.71
N LEU A 14 -14.43 -6.55 -10.59
CA LEU A 14 -14.36 -8.00 -10.38
C LEU A 14 -15.15 -8.79 -11.41
N LEU A 15 -16.37 -8.34 -11.73
CA LEU A 15 -17.20 -8.95 -12.77
C LEU A 15 -16.56 -8.82 -14.14
N SER A 16 -15.98 -7.66 -14.48
CA SER A 16 -15.27 -7.46 -15.74
C SER A 16 -14.01 -8.31 -15.83
N ILE A 17 -13.26 -8.47 -14.74
CA ILE A 17 -12.12 -9.39 -14.66
C ILE A 17 -12.59 -10.83 -14.83
N ALA A 18 -13.68 -11.23 -14.17
CA ALA A 18 -14.23 -12.58 -14.28
C ALA A 18 -14.79 -12.87 -15.68
N ILE A 19 -15.49 -11.92 -16.28
CA ILE A 19 -15.99 -12.01 -17.67
C ILE A 19 -14.82 -12.08 -18.63
N GLY A 20 -13.81 -11.22 -18.47
CA GLY A 20 -12.56 -11.28 -19.20
C GLY A 20 -11.93 -12.66 -19.09
N ALA A 21 -11.78 -13.18 -17.87
CA ALA A 21 -11.25 -14.52 -17.62
C ALA A 21 -12.07 -15.61 -18.30
N MET A 22 -13.40 -15.58 -18.23
CA MET A 22 -14.27 -16.55 -18.93
C MET A 22 -14.10 -16.47 -20.44
N ILE A 23 -14.01 -15.27 -21.02
CA ILE A 23 -13.69 -15.06 -22.44
C ILE A 23 -12.32 -15.64 -22.75
N GLY A 24 -11.32 -15.43 -21.89
CA GLY A 24 -10.00 -16.02 -22.01
C GLY A 24 -10.04 -17.56 -22.02
N ILE A 25 -10.76 -18.19 -21.09
CA ILE A 25 -10.94 -19.65 -21.04
C ILE A 25 -11.61 -20.17 -22.33
N ALA A 26 -12.63 -19.46 -22.81
CA ALA A 26 -13.40 -19.85 -23.99
C ALA A 26 -12.60 -19.68 -25.30
N LEU A 27 -11.88 -18.56 -25.44
CA LEU A 27 -11.14 -18.21 -26.66
C LEU A 27 -9.70 -18.73 -26.68
N LYS A 28 -9.13 -19.10 -25.53
CA LYS A 28 -7.73 -19.53 -25.36
C LYS A 28 -6.78 -18.55 -26.05
N GLU A 29 -5.84 -19.02 -26.87
CA GLU A 29 -4.88 -18.20 -27.61
C GLU A 29 -5.53 -17.13 -28.50
N LYS A 30 -6.78 -17.31 -28.94
CA LYS A 30 -7.49 -16.31 -29.76
C LYS A 30 -7.86 -15.05 -28.96
N ALA A 31 -7.77 -15.08 -27.63
CA ALA A 31 -8.03 -13.92 -26.80
C ALA A 31 -7.02 -12.77 -27.01
N VAL A 32 -5.86 -13.05 -27.62
CA VAL A 32 -4.82 -12.05 -27.97
C VAL A 32 -5.35 -10.88 -28.81
N VAL A 33 -6.46 -11.07 -29.55
CA VAL A 33 -7.13 -9.98 -30.28
C VAL A 33 -7.57 -8.82 -29.37
N LEU A 34 -7.78 -9.08 -28.08
CA LEU A 34 -8.20 -8.08 -27.09
C LEU A 34 -7.01 -7.31 -26.49
N LYS A 35 -5.77 -7.73 -26.75
CA LYS A 35 -4.55 -7.13 -26.18
C LYS A 35 -4.47 -5.60 -26.37
N PRO A 36 -4.73 -5.02 -27.56
CA PRO A 36 -4.59 -3.57 -27.76
C PRO A 36 -5.46 -2.73 -26.82
N ILE A 37 -6.65 -3.23 -26.46
CA ILE A 37 -7.57 -2.53 -25.52
C ILE A 37 -6.96 -2.53 -24.11
N GLY A 38 -6.37 -3.65 -23.70
CA GLY A 38 -5.60 -3.75 -22.46
C GLY A 38 -4.41 -2.80 -22.45
N ASP A 39 -3.59 -2.81 -23.51
CA ASP A 39 -2.37 -2.02 -23.62
C ASP A 39 -2.64 -0.51 -23.53
N VAL A 40 -3.70 -0.01 -24.18
CA VAL A 40 -4.12 1.40 -24.07
C VAL A 40 -4.39 1.78 -22.62
N PHE A 41 -5.13 0.94 -21.90
CA PHE A 41 -5.45 1.18 -20.50
C PHE A 41 -4.20 1.16 -19.60
N LEU A 42 -3.29 0.18 -19.81
CA LEU A 42 -2.04 0.09 -19.06
C LEU A 42 -1.15 1.32 -19.31
N ASN A 43 -1.01 1.75 -20.57
CA ASN A 43 -0.21 2.92 -20.92
C ASN A 43 -0.70 4.20 -20.25
N LEU A 44 -2.02 4.41 -20.18
CA LEU A 44 -2.62 5.55 -19.48
C LEU A 44 -2.25 5.56 -17.99
N LEU A 45 -2.27 4.39 -17.34
CA LEU A 45 -1.87 4.25 -15.94
C LEU A 45 -0.37 4.47 -15.74
N PHE A 46 0.46 3.95 -16.64
CA PHE A 46 1.91 4.07 -16.52
C PHE A 46 2.38 5.53 -16.60
N THR A 47 1.77 6.31 -17.49
CA THR A 47 2.13 7.71 -17.68
C THR A 47 1.77 8.57 -16.47
N ILE A 48 0.71 8.24 -15.72
CA ILE A 48 0.30 9.03 -14.55
C ILE A 48 1.08 8.69 -13.27
N VAL A 49 1.68 7.51 -13.17
CA VAL A 49 2.36 7.07 -11.94
C VAL A 49 3.48 8.02 -11.51
N VAL A 50 4.31 8.47 -12.46
CA VAL A 50 5.45 9.36 -12.20
C VAL A 50 5.02 10.69 -11.56
N PRO A 51 4.16 11.53 -12.20
CA PRO A 51 3.76 12.79 -11.60
C PRO A 51 2.98 12.58 -10.30
N LEU A 52 2.16 11.54 -10.21
CA LEU A 52 1.40 11.24 -9.01
C LEU A 52 2.29 10.94 -7.80
N ILE A 53 3.33 10.12 -7.97
CA ILE A 53 4.31 9.84 -6.91
C ILE A 53 5.00 11.13 -6.47
N PHE A 54 5.47 11.93 -7.43
CA PHE A 54 6.14 13.19 -7.14
C PHE A 54 5.28 14.11 -6.27
N PHE A 55 4.05 14.38 -6.72
CA PHE A 55 3.16 15.29 -6.01
C PHE A 55 2.71 14.72 -4.67
N THR A 56 2.42 13.43 -4.59
CA THR A 56 1.92 12.80 -3.36
C THR A 56 2.97 12.76 -2.26
N ILE A 57 4.20 12.34 -2.59
CA ILE A 57 5.29 12.29 -1.61
C ILE A 57 5.73 13.71 -1.22
N SER A 58 5.96 14.59 -2.20
CA SER A 58 6.40 15.97 -1.92
C SER A 58 5.37 16.72 -1.07
N SER A 59 4.07 16.64 -1.40
CA SER A 59 3.02 17.29 -0.63
C SER A 59 2.86 16.70 0.77
N SER A 60 2.99 15.38 0.91
CA SER A 60 2.91 14.72 2.23
C SER A 60 3.98 15.23 3.17
N ILE A 61 5.22 15.39 2.70
CA ILE A 61 6.33 15.94 3.49
C ILE A 61 6.17 17.46 3.69
N ALA A 62 5.79 18.21 2.64
CA ALA A 62 5.69 19.67 2.69
C ALA A 62 4.57 20.19 3.63
N ASN A 63 3.49 19.42 3.80
CA ASN A 63 2.39 19.78 4.71
C ASN A 63 2.68 19.48 6.19
N MET A 64 3.81 18.84 6.49
CA MET A 64 4.21 18.63 7.88
C MET A 64 4.58 20.02 8.45
N ASN A 65 3.81 20.59 9.39
CA ASN A 65 4.08 21.92 9.95
C ASN A 65 4.31 21.89 11.46
N GLY A 66 5.01 22.92 11.96
CA GLY A 66 5.70 22.94 13.25
C GLY A 66 4.85 22.98 14.54
N ALA A 67 5.43 22.41 15.60
CA ALA A 67 5.43 22.82 17.02
C ALA A 67 6.33 21.79 17.74
N LYS A 68 7.11 22.12 18.78
CA LYS A 68 8.00 21.13 19.45
C LYS A 68 7.25 19.85 19.87
N ARG A 69 5.97 20.00 20.26
CA ARG A 69 5.05 18.89 20.56
C ARG A 69 4.59 18.15 19.30
N LEU A 70 4.12 18.87 18.28
CA LEU A 70 3.68 18.27 17.02
C LEU A 70 4.82 17.53 16.32
N GLY A 71 6.04 18.10 16.30
CA GLY A 71 7.24 17.44 15.80
C GLY A 71 7.58 16.15 16.55
N LYS A 72 7.38 16.10 17.88
CA LYS A 72 7.54 14.86 18.67
C LYS A 72 6.47 13.82 18.32
N ILE A 73 5.21 14.24 18.15
CA ILE A 73 4.12 13.35 17.72
C ILE A 73 4.44 12.79 16.33
N MET A 74 4.88 13.64 15.40
CA MET A 74 5.23 13.25 14.03
C MET A 74 6.44 12.34 13.94
N SER A 75 7.55 12.64 14.63
CA SER A 75 8.71 11.75 14.63
C SER A 75 8.39 10.40 15.28
N SER A 76 7.61 10.40 16.36
CA SER A 76 7.11 9.17 17.00
C SER A 76 6.17 8.39 16.07
N MET A 77 5.31 9.09 15.31
CA MET A 77 4.38 8.52 14.35
C MET A 77 5.11 7.88 13.18
N LEU A 78 5.99 8.62 12.50
CA LEU A 78 6.77 8.10 11.37
C LEU A 78 7.67 6.94 11.80
N GLY A 79 8.31 7.04 12.97
CA GLY A 79 9.08 5.94 13.53
C GLY A 79 8.23 4.71 13.84
N THR A 80 7.00 4.92 14.34
CA THR A 80 6.04 3.82 14.59
C THR A 80 5.57 3.19 13.29
N PHE A 81 5.21 3.97 12.27
CA PHE A 81 4.77 3.48 10.96
C PHE A 81 5.87 2.70 10.23
N LEU A 82 7.11 3.20 10.30
CA LEU A 82 8.26 2.48 9.74
C LEU A 82 8.49 1.17 10.50
N PHE A 83 8.38 1.18 11.83
CA PHE A 83 8.52 -0.03 12.65
C PHE A 83 7.46 -1.08 12.32
N THR A 84 6.18 -0.72 12.31
CA THR A 84 5.08 -1.66 12.00
C THR A 84 5.14 -2.12 10.54
N GLY A 85 5.49 -1.22 9.62
CA GLY A 85 5.77 -1.56 8.22
C GLY A 85 6.89 -2.59 8.08
N LEU A 86 8.00 -2.42 8.79
CA LEU A 86 9.12 -3.38 8.76
C LEU A 86 8.70 -4.74 9.32
N VAL A 87 7.99 -4.75 10.44
CA VAL A 87 7.50 -6.00 11.06
C VAL A 87 6.52 -6.71 10.13
N SER A 88 5.58 -5.99 9.49
CA SER A 88 4.63 -6.57 8.53
C SER A 88 5.32 -7.11 7.28
N ALA A 89 6.33 -6.41 6.75
CA ALA A 89 7.13 -6.88 5.63
C ALA A 89 7.89 -8.16 5.96
N ILE A 90 8.60 -8.19 7.10
CA ILE A 90 9.36 -9.36 7.56
C ILE A 90 8.42 -10.53 7.85
N TYR A 91 7.30 -10.27 8.51
CA TYR A 91 6.27 -11.28 8.77
C TYR A 91 5.79 -11.92 7.47
N MET A 92 5.43 -11.12 6.47
CA MET A 92 4.95 -11.66 5.20
C MET A 92 6.06 -12.35 4.41
N LEU A 93 7.31 -11.89 4.51
CA LEU A 93 8.46 -12.58 3.93
C LEU A 93 8.62 -14.00 4.49
N ILE A 94 8.37 -14.20 5.78
CA ILE A 94 8.38 -15.54 6.39
C ILE A 94 7.24 -16.38 5.80
N ILE A 95 6.02 -15.83 5.71
CA ILE A 95 4.86 -16.54 5.16
C ILE A 95 5.09 -16.99 3.72
N VAL A 96 5.58 -16.10 2.84
CA VAL A 96 5.80 -16.45 1.42
C VAL A 96 6.98 -17.39 1.20
N LYS A 97 7.91 -17.49 2.15
CA LYS A 97 8.95 -18.53 2.13
C LYS A 97 8.44 -19.90 2.56
N LEU A 98 7.54 -19.93 3.53
CA LEU A 98 6.90 -21.17 4.00
C LEU A 98 5.85 -21.68 3.01
N VAL A 99 5.14 -20.75 2.35
CA VAL A 99 4.10 -21.04 1.36
C VAL A 99 4.41 -20.25 0.10
N PRO A 100 5.32 -20.75 -0.76
CA PRO A 100 5.68 -20.05 -2.00
C PRO A 100 4.45 -19.94 -2.91
N PRO A 101 4.00 -18.70 -3.21
CA PRO A 101 2.66 -18.50 -3.75
C PRO A 101 2.54 -18.85 -5.24
N ALA A 102 3.68 -18.99 -5.93
CA ALA A 102 3.77 -19.29 -7.37
C ALA A 102 4.59 -20.57 -7.66
N GLU A 103 4.76 -21.46 -6.68
CA GLU A 103 5.52 -22.71 -6.85
C GLU A 103 4.91 -23.60 -7.95
N GLY A 104 5.76 -24.09 -8.85
CA GLY A 104 5.37 -24.99 -9.94
C GLY A 104 4.78 -24.30 -11.17
N VAL A 105 4.76 -22.97 -11.20
CA VAL A 105 4.31 -22.20 -12.37
C VAL A 105 5.47 -21.45 -13.00
N THR A 106 5.74 -21.72 -14.28
CA THR A 106 6.72 -20.98 -15.08
C THR A 106 6.01 -20.37 -16.28
N LEU A 107 6.00 -19.04 -16.35
CA LEU A 107 5.52 -18.35 -17.55
C LEU A 107 6.72 -18.14 -18.49
N LYS A 108 6.52 -18.38 -19.79
CA LYS A 108 7.48 -17.99 -20.83
C LYS A 108 7.36 -16.49 -21.15
N LEU A 109 7.37 -15.65 -20.13
CA LEU A 109 7.48 -14.21 -20.31
C LEU A 109 8.95 -13.84 -20.46
N VAL A 110 9.25 -12.76 -21.18
CA VAL A 110 10.61 -12.21 -21.25
C VAL A 110 11.05 -11.92 -19.81
N LYS A 111 12.09 -12.61 -19.35
CA LYS A 111 12.65 -12.34 -18.02
C LYS A 111 13.09 -10.89 -17.99
N PRO A 112 12.88 -10.17 -16.87
CA PRO A 112 13.54 -8.90 -16.65
C PRO A 112 15.02 -9.05 -16.98
N GLU A 113 15.60 -8.10 -17.72
CA GLU A 113 17.05 -8.08 -17.90
C GLU A 113 17.68 -8.14 -16.51
N THR A 114 18.47 -9.19 -16.24
CA THR A 114 19.27 -9.27 -15.03
C THR A 114 20.15 -8.03 -15.01
N PRO A 115 20.08 -7.18 -13.97
CA PRO A 115 21.04 -6.11 -13.84
C PRO A 115 22.42 -6.75 -13.91
N GLU A 116 23.27 -6.27 -14.82
CA GLU A 116 24.67 -6.67 -14.90
C GLU A 116 25.32 -6.61 -13.49
N GLU A 117 26.45 -7.31 -13.32
CA GLU A 117 27.29 -7.27 -12.10
C GLU A 117 27.87 -5.85 -11.87
N VAL A 118 26.99 -4.90 -11.61
CA VAL A 118 27.29 -3.55 -11.18
C VAL A 118 27.73 -3.66 -9.73
N SER A 119 28.82 -2.97 -9.36
CA SER A 119 29.27 -3.01 -7.97
C SER A 119 28.15 -2.56 -7.03
N LEU A 120 28.05 -3.16 -5.83
CA LEU A 120 27.04 -2.79 -4.83
C LEU A 120 26.95 -1.27 -4.60
N ALA A 121 28.09 -0.57 -4.65
CA ALA A 121 28.15 0.87 -4.52
C ALA A 121 27.50 1.61 -5.71
N GLU A 122 27.84 1.22 -6.94
CA GLU A 122 27.23 1.79 -8.15
C GLU A 122 25.73 1.46 -8.25
N GLN A 123 25.33 0.27 -7.81
CA GLN A 123 23.93 -0.12 -7.78
C GLN A 123 23.16 0.76 -6.78
N ILE A 124 23.71 1.03 -5.59
CA ILE A 124 23.11 1.97 -4.64
C ILE A 124 22.99 3.37 -5.26
N VAL A 125 24.07 3.90 -5.85
CA VAL A 125 24.04 5.24 -6.47
C VAL A 125 22.97 5.32 -7.57
N LYS A 126 22.95 4.38 -8.52
CA LYS A 126 21.93 4.32 -9.60
C LYS A 126 20.51 4.12 -9.07
N THR A 127 20.36 3.41 -7.95
CA THR A 127 19.03 3.12 -7.38
C THR A 127 18.45 4.36 -6.68
N PHE A 128 19.26 5.14 -5.98
CA PHE A 128 18.79 6.28 -5.19
C PHE A 128 18.96 7.65 -5.87
N THR A 129 19.73 7.75 -6.97
CA THR A 129 20.06 9.02 -7.63
C THR A 129 20.10 8.89 -9.16
N VAL A 130 20.01 10.04 -9.84
CA VAL A 130 20.18 10.21 -11.29
C VAL A 130 21.10 11.40 -11.54
N SER A 131 21.74 11.47 -12.70
CA SER A 131 22.66 12.59 -13.02
C SER A 131 21.91 13.86 -13.36
N ASP A 132 20.70 13.74 -13.93
CA ASP A 132 19.95 14.86 -14.47
C ASP A 132 18.49 14.87 -13.99
N PHE A 133 17.95 16.07 -13.78
CA PHE A 133 16.59 16.24 -13.26
C PHE A 133 15.52 15.63 -14.16
N VAL A 134 15.72 15.65 -15.48
CA VAL A 134 14.77 15.09 -16.46
C VAL A 134 14.65 13.56 -16.30
N GLU A 135 15.74 12.90 -15.91
CA GLU A 135 15.76 11.44 -15.73
C GLU A 135 14.89 10.98 -14.56
N LEU A 136 14.58 11.87 -13.60
CA LEU A 136 13.63 11.59 -12.52
C LEU A 136 12.23 11.27 -13.05
N PHE A 137 11.87 11.80 -14.23
CA PHE A 137 10.58 11.54 -14.84
C PHE A 137 10.52 10.22 -15.62
N SER A 138 11.62 9.47 -15.68
CA SER A 138 11.62 8.11 -16.18
C SER A 138 11.03 7.15 -15.16
N ARG A 139 10.25 6.17 -15.65
CA ARG A 139 9.80 5.04 -14.82
C ARG A 139 11.01 4.31 -14.23
N SER A 140 12.05 4.04 -15.01
CA SER A 140 13.24 3.29 -14.56
C SER A 140 13.91 3.86 -13.30
N ASN A 141 13.70 5.15 -12.99
CA ASN A 141 14.37 5.85 -11.90
C ASN A 141 13.42 6.20 -10.74
N MET A 142 12.43 5.33 -10.47
CA MET A 142 11.34 5.66 -9.55
C MET A 142 11.76 5.87 -8.10
N LEU A 143 12.78 5.14 -7.63
CA LEU A 143 13.28 5.33 -6.28
C LEU A 143 14.01 6.67 -6.15
N ALA A 144 14.82 7.05 -7.15
CA ALA A 144 15.43 8.38 -7.20
C ALA A 144 14.38 9.49 -7.20
N LEU A 145 13.28 9.34 -7.94
CA LEU A 145 12.15 10.27 -7.90
C LEU A 145 11.56 10.40 -6.49
N ILE A 146 11.36 9.29 -5.78
CA ILE A 146 10.84 9.29 -4.40
C ILE A 146 11.78 10.06 -3.47
N VAL A 147 13.09 9.78 -3.53
CA VAL A 147 14.10 10.45 -2.70
C VAL A 147 14.09 11.96 -2.95
N ILE A 148 14.12 12.39 -4.22
CA ILE A 148 14.06 13.81 -4.57
C ILE A 148 12.73 14.43 -4.14
N SER A 149 11.61 13.72 -4.26
CA SER A 149 10.30 14.20 -3.81
C SER A 149 10.28 14.48 -2.30
N ILE A 150 10.95 13.63 -1.49
CA ILE A 150 11.12 13.86 -0.06
C ILE A 150 11.93 15.14 0.18
N PHE A 151 13.06 15.32 -0.51
CA PHE A 151 13.87 16.54 -0.38
C PHE A 151 13.13 17.80 -0.84
N VAL A 152 12.37 17.73 -1.93
CA VAL A 152 11.52 18.83 -2.42
C VAL A 152 10.47 19.19 -1.38
N GLY A 153 9.83 18.19 -0.77
CA GLY A 153 8.87 18.41 0.31
C GLY A 153 9.52 19.06 1.54
N PHE A 154 10.69 18.59 1.98
CA PHE A 154 11.44 19.22 3.07
C PHE A 154 11.89 20.63 2.71
N GLY A 155 12.37 20.87 1.49
CA GLY A 155 12.76 22.19 1.02
C GLY A 155 11.58 23.18 1.03
N ALA A 156 10.40 22.74 0.58
CA ALA A 156 9.17 23.52 0.64
C ALA A 156 8.78 23.89 2.08
N GLN A 157 8.91 22.93 3.01
CA GLN A 157 8.65 23.15 4.43
C GLN A 157 9.68 24.12 5.05
N LEU A 158 10.98 23.92 4.81
CA LEU A 158 12.07 24.71 5.38
C LEU A 158 12.10 26.14 4.82
N ALA A 159 11.55 26.38 3.64
CA ALA A 159 11.36 27.72 3.07
C ALA A 159 10.32 28.57 3.84
N GLY A 160 9.63 28.00 4.83
CA GLY A 160 8.72 28.73 5.74
C GLY A 160 7.59 29.43 4.99
N GLU A 161 7.37 30.72 5.29
CA GLU A 161 6.33 31.53 4.62
C GLU A 161 6.46 31.54 3.10
N ARG A 162 7.69 31.60 2.55
CA ARG A 162 7.93 31.59 1.10
C ARG A 162 7.60 30.24 0.46
N GLY A 163 7.69 29.15 1.23
CA GLY A 163 7.37 27.81 0.78
C GLY A 163 5.88 27.50 0.71
N LYS A 164 5.03 28.24 1.43
CA LYS A 164 3.59 27.93 1.56
C LYS A 164 2.86 27.82 0.22
N ALA A 165 3.10 28.75 -0.71
CA ALA A 165 2.47 28.71 -2.03
C ALA A 165 2.84 27.44 -2.80
N PHE A 166 4.10 27.01 -2.67
CA PHE A 166 4.59 25.78 -3.29
C PHE A 166 4.03 24.53 -2.61
N THR A 167 3.93 24.50 -1.27
CA THR A 167 3.23 23.42 -0.54
C THR A 167 1.78 23.27 -0.99
N THR A 168 1.06 24.39 -1.15
CA THR A 168 -0.31 24.39 -1.68
C THR A 168 -0.37 23.87 -3.11
N PHE A 169 0.57 24.27 -3.98
CA PHE A 169 0.69 23.72 -5.33
C PHE A 169 0.93 22.20 -5.32
N LEU A 170 1.86 21.70 -4.50
CA LEU A 170 2.14 20.27 -4.38
C LEU A 170 0.89 19.48 -3.94
N THR A 171 0.18 20.01 -2.93
CA THR A 171 -1.06 19.41 -2.41
C THR A 171 -2.15 19.38 -3.47
N SER A 172 -2.31 20.48 -4.20
CA SER A 172 -3.29 20.60 -5.27
C SER A 172 -2.94 19.65 -6.43
N GLY A 173 -1.65 19.53 -6.78
CA GLY A 173 -1.16 18.59 -7.77
C GLY A 173 -1.46 17.14 -7.38
N SER A 174 -1.28 16.76 -6.11
CA SER A 174 -1.64 15.42 -5.63
C SER A 174 -3.12 15.14 -5.80
N GLU A 175 -3.99 16.06 -5.38
CA GLU A 175 -5.45 15.91 -5.55
C GLU A 175 -5.85 15.85 -7.04
N VAL A 176 -5.29 16.70 -7.89
CA VAL A 176 -5.55 16.67 -9.34
C VAL A 176 -5.13 15.35 -9.94
N MET A 177 -3.92 14.85 -9.64
CA MET A 177 -3.46 13.55 -10.13
C MET A 177 -4.38 12.42 -9.65
N MET A 178 -4.86 12.45 -8.41
CA MET A 178 -5.86 11.49 -7.91
C MET A 178 -7.19 11.55 -8.67
N LYS A 179 -7.64 12.75 -9.10
CA LYS A 179 -8.81 12.88 -10.00
C LYS A 179 -8.54 12.30 -11.38
N VAL A 180 -7.36 12.53 -11.95
CA VAL A 180 -7.03 11.95 -13.27
C VAL A 180 -6.97 10.43 -13.19
N VAL A 181 -6.41 9.85 -12.12
CA VAL A 181 -6.51 8.39 -11.86
C VAL A 181 -7.98 7.97 -11.83
N SER A 182 -8.83 8.69 -11.11
CA SER A 182 -10.27 8.38 -11.02
C SER A 182 -10.96 8.43 -12.41
N ILE A 183 -10.54 9.33 -13.30
CA ILE A 183 -11.05 9.43 -14.67
C ILE A 183 -10.63 8.19 -15.48
N ILE A 184 -9.35 7.82 -15.44
CA ILE A 184 -8.83 6.62 -16.11
C ILE A 184 -9.52 5.36 -15.55
N MET A 185 -9.88 5.33 -14.27
CA MET A 185 -10.57 4.19 -13.68
C MET A 185 -11.99 3.95 -14.24
N TYR A 186 -12.63 4.92 -14.92
CA TYR A 186 -13.92 4.66 -15.59
C TYR A 186 -13.80 3.68 -16.76
N ILE A 187 -12.65 3.66 -17.45
CA ILE A 187 -12.38 2.71 -18.55
C ILE A 187 -11.76 1.40 -18.04
N ALA A 188 -11.37 1.33 -16.77
CA ALA A 188 -10.72 0.16 -16.18
C ALA A 188 -11.51 -1.14 -16.32
N PRO A 189 -12.85 -1.19 -16.17
CA PRO A 189 -13.59 -2.44 -16.37
C PRO A 189 -13.38 -3.03 -17.77
N ILE A 190 -13.35 -2.20 -18.81
CA ILE A 190 -13.14 -2.66 -20.20
C ILE A 190 -11.66 -3.02 -20.41
N GLY A 191 -10.75 -2.13 -20.02
CA GLY A 191 -9.30 -2.34 -20.17
C GLY A 191 -8.81 -3.58 -19.44
N LEU A 192 -9.21 -3.76 -18.18
CA LEU A 192 -8.90 -4.96 -17.41
C LEU A 192 -9.61 -6.19 -17.97
N GLY A 193 -10.88 -6.11 -18.36
CA GLY A 193 -11.58 -7.27 -18.95
C GLY A 193 -10.87 -7.79 -20.21
N ALA A 194 -10.51 -6.90 -21.13
CA ALA A 194 -9.77 -7.24 -22.36
C ALA A 194 -8.36 -7.78 -22.05
N TYR A 195 -7.67 -7.14 -21.11
CA TYR A 195 -6.38 -7.59 -20.64
C TYR A 195 -6.47 -9.00 -20.02
N PHE A 196 -7.40 -9.24 -19.10
CA PHE A 196 -7.54 -10.52 -18.39
C PHE A 196 -8.03 -11.62 -19.32
N ALA A 197 -8.82 -11.31 -20.34
CA ALA A 197 -9.13 -12.26 -21.39
C ALA A 197 -7.86 -12.74 -22.11
N THR A 198 -6.98 -11.82 -22.49
CA THR A 198 -5.70 -12.16 -23.11
C THR A 198 -4.83 -12.98 -22.15
N LEU A 199 -4.65 -12.50 -20.91
CA LEU A 199 -3.84 -13.17 -19.90
C LEU A 199 -4.37 -14.58 -19.57
N ILE A 200 -5.69 -14.75 -19.37
CA ILE A 200 -6.26 -16.05 -19.01
C ILE A 200 -6.32 -16.99 -20.21
N GLY A 201 -6.54 -16.47 -21.42
CA GLY A 201 -6.45 -17.26 -22.64
C GLY A 201 -5.06 -17.84 -22.87
N GLU A 202 -4.02 -17.10 -22.48
CA GLU A 202 -2.62 -17.49 -22.62
C GLU A 202 -2.07 -18.26 -21.40
N TYR A 203 -2.47 -17.90 -20.18
CA TYR A 203 -1.86 -18.36 -18.92
C TYR A 203 -2.84 -18.90 -17.87
N GLY A 204 -4.15 -18.80 -18.10
CA GLY A 204 -5.20 -19.12 -17.14
C GLY A 204 -5.19 -20.55 -16.57
N PRO A 205 -5.04 -21.59 -17.41
CA PRO A 205 -4.90 -22.96 -16.93
C PRO A 205 -3.70 -23.17 -15.99
N LEU A 206 -2.70 -22.28 -16.05
CA LEU A 206 -1.46 -22.38 -15.31
C LEU A 206 -1.51 -21.64 -13.96
N LEU A 207 -2.22 -20.51 -13.86
CA LEU A 207 -2.11 -19.59 -12.71
C LEU A 207 -3.23 -19.71 -11.66
N LEU A 208 -4.36 -20.35 -11.96
CA LEU A 208 -5.51 -20.39 -11.05
C LEU A 208 -5.16 -20.97 -9.67
N GLY A 209 -4.39 -22.06 -9.62
CA GLY A 209 -3.94 -22.66 -8.37
C GLY A 209 -3.06 -21.72 -7.55
N SER A 210 -2.19 -20.95 -8.20
CA SER A 210 -1.31 -19.97 -7.56
C SER A 210 -2.10 -18.79 -6.98
N TYR A 211 -3.16 -18.31 -7.66
CA TYR A 211 -4.02 -17.27 -7.09
C TYR A 211 -4.75 -17.71 -5.83
N VAL A 212 -5.27 -18.94 -5.81
CA VAL A 212 -5.92 -19.50 -4.62
C VAL A 212 -4.92 -19.63 -3.46
N LYS A 213 -3.71 -20.15 -3.73
CA LYS A 213 -2.63 -20.23 -2.72
C LYS A 213 -2.25 -18.85 -2.18
N ALA A 214 -2.04 -17.87 -3.06
CA ALA A 214 -1.70 -16.50 -2.68
C ALA A 214 -2.79 -15.86 -1.82
N GLY A 215 -4.07 -16.00 -2.21
CA GLY A 215 -5.21 -15.53 -1.44
C GLY A 215 -5.28 -16.18 -0.06
N ALA A 216 -5.22 -17.52 0.01
CA ALA A 216 -5.26 -18.24 1.28
C ALA A 216 -4.11 -17.84 2.22
N ALA A 217 -2.89 -17.77 1.71
CA ALA A 217 -1.72 -17.33 2.47
C ALA A 217 -1.90 -15.90 3.01
N TYR A 218 -2.44 -14.99 2.18
CA TYR A 218 -2.68 -13.61 2.61
C TYR A 218 -3.78 -13.50 3.66
N TYR A 219 -4.91 -14.16 3.49
CA TYR A 219 -6.04 -14.07 4.43
C TYR A 219 -5.66 -14.66 5.80
N LEU A 220 -5.07 -15.85 5.81
CA LEU A 220 -4.62 -16.49 7.05
C LEU A 220 -3.50 -15.70 7.70
N GLY A 221 -2.52 -15.25 6.92
CA GLY A 221 -1.42 -14.41 7.41
C GLY A 221 -1.91 -13.08 7.97
N SER A 222 -2.83 -12.41 7.29
CA SER A 222 -3.39 -11.13 7.74
C SER A 222 -4.21 -11.28 9.01
N LEU A 223 -5.00 -12.35 9.14
CA LEU A 223 -5.76 -12.61 10.35
C LEU A 223 -4.85 -12.92 11.54
N ALA A 224 -3.81 -13.74 11.33
CA ALA A 224 -2.81 -14.01 12.34
C ALA A 224 -2.03 -12.74 12.74
N TYR A 225 -1.59 -11.94 11.76
CA TYR A 225 -0.93 -10.65 12.02
C TYR A 225 -1.84 -9.70 12.80
N PHE A 226 -3.12 -9.58 12.41
CA PHE A 226 -4.10 -8.75 13.10
C PHE A 226 -4.21 -9.10 14.58
N PHE A 227 -4.37 -10.37 14.93
CA PHE A 227 -4.50 -10.75 16.33
C PHE A 227 -3.18 -10.73 17.09
N ILE A 228 -2.09 -11.20 16.49
CA ILE A 228 -0.80 -11.35 17.17
C ILE A 228 -0.10 -9.99 17.25
N ALA A 229 0.17 -9.35 16.12
CA ALA A 229 0.95 -8.12 16.07
C ALA A 229 0.21 -6.98 16.77
N PHE A 230 -1.10 -6.79 16.53
CA PHE A 230 -1.82 -5.69 17.18
C PHE A 230 -1.98 -5.91 18.68
N THR A 231 -2.10 -7.16 19.15
CA THR A 231 -2.04 -7.44 20.59
C THR A 231 -0.68 -7.09 21.18
N ILE A 232 0.42 -7.43 20.50
CA ILE A 232 1.77 -7.08 20.92
C ILE A 232 1.95 -5.56 20.94
N TYR A 233 1.52 -4.84 19.91
CA TYR A 233 1.60 -3.39 19.82
C TYR A 233 0.75 -2.70 20.90
N ALA A 234 -0.47 -3.16 21.14
CA ALA A 234 -1.32 -2.66 22.23
C ALA A 234 -0.70 -2.94 23.60
N PHE A 235 -0.02 -4.09 23.77
CA PHE A 235 0.74 -4.40 24.98
C PHE A 235 1.98 -3.51 25.16
N MET A 236 2.70 -3.21 24.08
CA MET A 236 3.82 -2.26 24.09
C MET A 236 3.34 -0.85 24.47
N ALA A 237 2.18 -0.45 23.95
CA ALA A 237 1.56 0.84 24.24
C ALA A 237 1.07 0.95 25.69
N GLY A 238 0.32 -0.03 26.22
CA GLY A 238 -0.40 0.11 27.49
C GLY A 238 -0.41 -1.13 28.40
N ARG A 239 0.48 -2.11 28.15
CA ARG A 239 0.48 -3.41 28.84
C ARG A 239 -0.88 -4.12 28.73
N LYS A 240 -1.26 -4.90 29.74
CA LYS A 240 -2.54 -5.64 29.77
C LYS A 240 -3.76 -4.72 29.62
N GLN A 241 -3.70 -3.52 30.19
CA GLN A 241 -4.78 -2.54 30.07
C GLN A 241 -4.91 -2.01 28.64
N GLY A 242 -3.79 -1.74 27.96
CA GLY A 242 -3.76 -1.38 26.54
C GLY A 242 -4.42 -2.42 25.66
N VAL A 243 -4.08 -3.70 25.85
CA VAL A 243 -4.70 -4.81 25.11
C VAL A 243 -6.21 -4.85 25.32
N LYS A 244 -6.68 -4.76 26.58
CA LYS A 244 -8.12 -4.79 26.90
C LYS A 244 -8.87 -3.64 26.25
N ILE A 245 -8.35 -2.42 26.39
CA ILE A 245 -8.98 -1.19 25.87
C ILE A 245 -8.99 -1.18 24.35
N PHE A 246 -7.91 -1.64 23.70
CA PHE A 246 -7.83 -1.75 22.25
C PHE A 246 -8.92 -2.67 21.71
N TRP A 247 -8.93 -3.95 22.10
CA TRP A 247 -9.85 -4.94 21.55
C TRP A 247 -11.33 -4.63 21.83
N ARG A 248 -11.63 -3.97 22.95
CA ARG A 248 -13.00 -3.54 23.27
C ARG A 248 -13.55 -2.49 22.28
N ASN A 249 -12.69 -1.67 21.68
CA ASN A 249 -13.09 -0.53 20.85
C ASN A 249 -12.87 -0.74 19.35
N MET A 250 -12.26 -1.87 18.93
CA MET A 250 -11.87 -2.08 17.53
C MET A 250 -12.96 -2.63 16.61
N LEU A 251 -14.07 -3.13 17.16
CA LEU A 251 -15.12 -3.79 16.36
C LEU A 251 -15.65 -2.89 15.22
N THR A 252 -15.99 -1.64 15.53
CA THR A 252 -16.55 -0.70 14.57
C THR A 252 -15.54 -0.32 13.47
N PRO A 253 -14.31 0.14 13.78
CA PRO A 253 -13.25 0.30 12.79
C PRO A 253 -13.01 -0.89 11.87
N THR A 254 -12.88 -2.08 12.46
CA THR A 254 -12.53 -3.31 11.73
C THR A 254 -13.65 -3.73 10.79
N ILE A 255 -14.91 -3.75 11.25
CA ILE A 255 -16.04 -4.07 10.37
C ILE A 255 -16.23 -3.00 9.29
N THR A 256 -16.03 -1.72 9.63
CA THR A 256 -16.19 -0.62 8.67
C THR A 256 -15.14 -0.71 7.56
N SER A 257 -13.87 -0.90 7.90
CA SER A 257 -12.80 -1.03 6.91
C SER A 257 -12.90 -2.31 6.08
N LEU A 258 -13.17 -3.46 6.71
CA LEU A 258 -13.36 -4.73 6.01
C LEU A 258 -14.55 -4.67 5.06
N ALA A 259 -15.65 -4.04 5.48
CA ALA A 259 -16.79 -3.83 4.61
C ALA A 259 -16.37 -2.88 3.48
N THR A 260 -16.01 -1.64 3.82
CA THR A 260 -15.88 -0.52 2.85
C THR A 260 -14.69 -0.62 1.92
N CYS A 261 -13.67 -1.39 2.27
CA CYS A 261 -12.38 -1.43 1.58
C CYS A 261 -11.83 0.01 1.36
N SER A 262 -12.04 0.91 2.33
CA SER A 262 -11.52 2.27 2.30
C SER A 262 -11.03 2.73 3.68
N SER A 263 -9.73 3.05 3.76
CA SER A 263 -9.15 3.68 4.95
C SER A 263 -9.75 5.06 5.21
N ALA A 264 -9.96 5.86 4.17
CA ALA A 264 -10.59 7.18 4.30
C ALA A 264 -12.01 7.12 4.88
N ALA A 265 -12.82 6.16 4.42
CA ALA A 265 -14.18 5.96 4.96
C ALA A 265 -14.20 5.50 6.42
N THR A 266 -13.08 4.96 6.91
CA THR A 266 -12.94 4.43 8.28
C THR A 266 -12.43 5.49 9.28
N ILE A 267 -11.92 6.64 8.81
CA ILE A 267 -11.39 7.72 9.67
C ILE A 267 -12.35 8.10 10.81
N PRO A 268 -13.67 8.34 10.59
CA PRO A 268 -14.57 8.72 11.67
C PRO A 268 -14.68 7.64 12.76
N ALA A 269 -14.79 6.37 12.35
CA ALA A 269 -14.85 5.24 13.28
C ALA A 269 -13.54 5.08 14.07
N ASN A 270 -12.40 5.31 13.42
CA ASN A 270 -11.09 5.31 14.08
C ASN A 270 -10.96 6.44 15.10
N LEU A 271 -11.35 7.66 14.76
CA LEU A 271 -11.27 8.80 15.69
C LEU A 271 -12.11 8.56 16.95
N GLU A 272 -13.32 8.02 16.80
CA GLU A 272 -14.19 7.66 17.93
C GLU A 272 -13.59 6.53 18.79
N ALA A 273 -13.09 5.46 18.15
CA ALA A 273 -12.45 4.35 18.84
C ALA A 273 -11.22 4.81 19.62
N SER A 274 -10.35 5.60 18.99
CA SER A 274 -9.16 6.18 19.60
C SER A 274 -9.47 7.11 20.78
N GLN A 275 -10.56 7.89 20.69
CA GLN A 275 -11.05 8.68 21.82
C GLN A 275 -11.46 7.79 23.00
N LYS A 276 -12.21 6.71 22.75
CA LYS A 276 -12.59 5.72 23.78
C LYS A 276 -11.39 4.93 24.32
N MET A 277 -10.28 4.90 23.59
CA MET A 277 -9.00 4.35 24.06
C MET A 277 -8.19 5.32 24.92
N GLY A 278 -8.65 6.56 25.09
CA GLY A 278 -7.98 7.60 25.88
C GLY A 278 -6.76 8.22 25.20
N VAL A 279 -6.65 8.09 23.87
CA VAL A 279 -5.62 8.78 23.09
C VAL A 279 -5.92 10.28 23.08
N ASN A 280 -4.91 11.09 23.39
CA ASN A 280 -5.02 12.56 23.40
C ASN A 280 -5.49 13.09 22.04
N LYS A 281 -6.31 14.15 22.06
CA LYS A 281 -6.99 14.70 20.88
C LYS A 281 -6.01 15.05 19.76
N ASP A 282 -4.92 15.75 20.09
CA ASP A 282 -3.88 16.14 19.15
C ASP A 282 -3.16 14.94 18.52
N ILE A 283 -2.95 13.85 19.27
CA ILE A 283 -2.36 12.62 18.74
C ILE A 283 -3.34 11.93 17.78
N ARG A 284 -4.59 11.67 18.18
CA ARG A 284 -5.54 10.95 17.32
C ARG A 284 -5.93 11.73 16.07
N GLU A 285 -6.11 13.04 16.17
CA GLU A 285 -6.47 13.91 15.04
C GLU A 285 -5.30 14.11 14.07
N THR A 286 -4.07 13.76 14.45
CA THR A 286 -2.93 13.79 13.54
C THR A 286 -2.59 12.40 13.00
N VAL A 287 -2.46 11.40 13.89
CA VAL A 287 -2.01 10.04 13.52
C VAL A 287 -3.04 9.32 12.64
N ILE A 288 -4.33 9.45 12.92
CA ILE A 288 -5.36 8.67 12.19
C ILE A 288 -5.56 9.19 10.75
N PRO A 289 -5.76 10.51 10.52
CA PRO A 289 -5.91 11.00 9.14
C PRO A 289 -4.63 10.82 8.31
N LEU A 290 -3.44 11.04 8.88
CA LEU A 290 -2.18 10.81 8.18
C LEU A 290 -1.90 9.32 7.99
N GLY A 291 -2.27 8.47 8.95
CA GLY A 291 -2.15 7.02 8.86
C GLY A 291 -2.94 6.45 7.69
N ALA A 292 -4.18 6.90 7.48
CA ALA A 292 -4.99 6.49 6.33
C ALA A 292 -4.28 6.73 4.97
N ALA A 293 -3.42 7.74 4.88
CA ALA A 293 -2.60 8.02 3.70
C ALA A 293 -1.25 7.28 3.72
N LEU A 294 -0.51 7.29 4.83
CA LEU A 294 0.91 6.93 4.88
C LEU A 294 1.20 5.57 5.55
N HIS A 295 0.27 5.03 6.32
CA HIS A 295 0.43 3.81 7.12
C HIS A 295 -0.45 2.69 6.59
N LYS A 296 0.17 1.73 5.90
CA LYS A 296 -0.55 0.62 5.26
C LYS A 296 0.14 -0.73 5.42
N ASP A 297 0.18 -1.27 6.64
CA ASP A 297 0.75 -2.59 6.94
C ASP A 297 0.20 -3.70 6.03
N GLY A 298 -1.11 -3.73 5.78
CA GLY A 298 -1.73 -4.69 4.86
C GLY A 298 -1.22 -4.52 3.43
N SER A 299 -1.07 -3.28 2.95
CA SER A 299 -0.49 -3.03 1.63
C SER A 299 1.00 -3.40 1.55
N VAL A 300 1.76 -3.23 2.63
CA VAL A 300 3.15 -3.70 2.73
C VAL A 300 3.21 -5.22 2.60
N MET A 301 2.39 -5.95 3.38
CA MET A 301 2.28 -7.41 3.25
C MET A 301 1.86 -7.80 1.82
N GLY A 302 0.93 -7.06 1.23
CA GLY A 302 0.46 -7.30 -0.13
C GLY A 302 1.57 -7.08 -1.16
N GLY A 303 2.41 -6.07 -0.95
CA GLY A 303 3.63 -5.81 -1.73
C GLY A 303 4.57 -7.02 -1.72
N VAL A 304 4.90 -7.51 -0.52
CA VAL A 304 5.78 -8.69 -0.36
C VAL A 304 5.21 -9.91 -1.08
N LEU A 305 3.92 -10.19 -0.92
CA LEU A 305 3.25 -11.30 -1.60
C LEU A 305 3.33 -11.19 -3.12
N LYS A 306 2.99 -10.01 -3.66
CA LYS A 306 3.01 -9.76 -5.10
C LYS A 306 4.42 -9.90 -5.67
N ILE A 307 5.42 -9.36 -4.99
CA ILE A 307 6.82 -9.49 -5.43
C ILE A 307 7.25 -10.97 -5.39
N ALA A 308 6.97 -11.70 -4.30
CA ALA A 308 7.28 -13.12 -4.21
C ALA A 308 6.58 -13.95 -5.30
N PHE A 309 5.33 -13.60 -5.62
CA PHE A 309 4.58 -14.21 -6.71
C PHE A 309 5.27 -13.97 -8.06
N LEU A 310 5.66 -12.73 -8.37
CA LEU A 310 6.37 -12.40 -9.59
C LEU A 310 7.72 -13.12 -9.68
N PHE A 311 8.49 -13.16 -8.59
CA PHE A 311 9.75 -13.89 -8.57
C PHE A 311 9.57 -15.38 -8.87
N GLY A 312 8.49 -15.99 -8.35
CA GLY A 312 8.16 -17.38 -8.66
C GLY A 312 7.80 -17.59 -10.14
N ILE A 313 6.86 -16.81 -10.70
CA ILE A 313 6.40 -17.03 -12.09
C ILE A 313 7.49 -16.75 -13.14
N PHE A 314 8.43 -15.84 -12.83
CA PHE A 314 9.58 -15.51 -13.69
C PHE A 314 10.83 -16.36 -13.39
N ASN A 315 10.76 -17.31 -12.46
CA ASN A 315 11.90 -18.12 -12.01
C ASN A 315 13.14 -17.28 -11.64
N MET A 316 12.92 -16.24 -10.85
CA MET A 316 13.97 -15.39 -10.29
C MET A 316 14.35 -15.87 -8.89
N ASN A 317 15.62 -15.66 -8.51
CA ASN A 317 16.10 -16.06 -7.19
C ASN A 317 15.53 -15.16 -6.09
N PHE A 318 14.69 -15.73 -5.21
CA PHE A 318 14.05 -15.04 -4.07
C PHE A 318 14.75 -15.31 -2.71
N SER A 319 16.03 -15.71 -2.72
CA SER A 319 16.76 -16.08 -1.49
C SER A 319 17.89 -15.13 -1.11
N GLY A 320 18.42 -14.34 -2.06
CA GLY A 320 19.54 -13.44 -1.81
C GLY A 320 19.22 -12.33 -0.81
N LEU A 321 20.15 -12.02 0.10
CA LEU A 321 19.97 -10.96 1.11
C LEU A 321 19.70 -9.59 0.47
N GLY A 322 20.38 -9.28 -0.64
CA GLY A 322 20.14 -8.04 -1.40
C GLY A 322 18.71 -7.98 -1.94
N THR A 323 18.23 -9.07 -2.55
CA THR A 323 16.86 -9.21 -3.04
C THR A 323 15.84 -9.03 -1.91
N LEU A 324 16.01 -9.71 -0.78
CA LEU A 324 15.07 -9.63 0.35
C LEU A 324 15.03 -8.21 0.94
N SER A 325 16.16 -7.53 1.02
CA SER A 325 16.22 -6.14 1.49
C SER A 325 15.48 -5.20 0.53
N LEU A 326 15.64 -5.40 -0.79
CA LEU A 326 14.96 -4.64 -1.82
C LEU A 326 13.44 -4.91 -1.82
N VAL A 327 13.02 -6.16 -1.59
CA VAL A 327 11.60 -6.54 -1.39
C VAL A 327 10.98 -5.78 -0.23
N ILE A 328 11.66 -5.72 0.93
CA ILE A 328 11.19 -4.97 2.11
C ILE A 328 11.08 -3.49 1.76
N GLY A 329 12.15 -2.89 1.23
CA GLY A 329 12.20 -1.47 0.90
C GLY A 329 11.08 -1.05 -0.05
N ILE A 330 10.88 -1.81 -1.14
CA ILE A 330 9.82 -1.53 -2.12
C ILE A 330 8.44 -1.71 -1.51
N SER A 331 8.24 -2.75 -0.70
CA SER A 331 6.95 -3.00 -0.06
C SER A 331 6.58 -1.89 0.94
N LEU A 332 7.56 -1.34 1.67
CA LEU A 332 7.37 -0.15 2.51
C LEU A 332 6.93 1.06 1.68
N LEU A 333 7.59 1.30 0.54
CA LEU A 333 7.23 2.40 -0.35
C LEU A 333 5.81 2.24 -0.91
N VAL A 334 5.40 1.02 -1.28
CA VAL A 334 4.03 0.72 -1.67
C VAL A 334 3.04 1.12 -0.56
N GLY A 335 3.38 0.84 0.70
CA GLY A 335 2.55 1.22 1.85
C GLY A 335 2.37 2.74 2.03
N VAL A 336 3.34 3.55 1.58
CA VAL A 336 3.32 5.01 1.69
C VAL A 336 2.70 5.68 0.46
N VAL A 337 2.96 5.15 -0.74
CA VAL A 337 2.60 5.76 -2.02
C VAL A 337 1.13 5.53 -2.40
N MET A 338 0.51 4.43 -1.92
CA MET A 338 -0.89 4.16 -2.22
C MET A 338 -1.81 5.23 -1.59
N GLY A 339 -2.73 5.81 -2.35
CA GLY A 339 -3.73 6.73 -1.82
C GLY A 339 -4.72 6.06 -0.85
N ALA A 340 -5.47 6.85 -0.07
CA ALA A 340 -6.45 6.38 0.91
C ALA A 340 -7.83 5.94 0.33
N ILE A 341 -7.99 6.03 -1.00
CA ILE A 341 -9.23 5.74 -1.73
C ILE A 341 -9.15 4.41 -2.49
N PRO A 342 -10.31 3.76 -2.76
CA PRO A 342 -10.36 2.55 -3.58
C PRO A 342 -9.67 2.75 -4.92
N SER A 343 -8.92 1.75 -5.38
CA SER A 343 -8.05 1.78 -6.59
C SER A 343 -6.68 2.47 -6.43
N GLY A 344 -6.34 2.99 -5.24
CA GLY A 344 -4.98 3.47 -4.96
C GLY A 344 -3.88 2.40 -5.07
N GLY A 345 -4.25 1.11 -5.02
CA GLY A 345 -3.35 -0.04 -5.16
C GLY A 345 -2.55 -0.04 -6.45
N MET A 346 -3.18 0.40 -7.55
CA MET A 346 -2.61 0.31 -8.89
C MET A 346 -1.26 1.03 -9.03
N ILE A 347 -1.09 2.11 -8.27
CA ILE A 347 0.15 2.88 -8.21
C ILE A 347 1.26 2.04 -7.56
N GLY A 348 0.94 1.33 -6.48
CA GLY A 348 1.86 0.44 -5.78
C GLY A 348 2.26 -0.77 -6.62
N GLU A 349 1.32 -1.36 -7.37
CA GLU A 349 1.65 -2.42 -8.33
C GLU A 349 2.63 -1.91 -9.41
N MET A 350 2.41 -0.70 -9.90
CA MET A 350 3.29 -0.09 -10.89
C MET A 350 4.69 0.19 -10.38
N LEU A 351 4.79 0.62 -9.13
CA LEU A 351 6.06 0.81 -8.46
C LEU A 351 6.84 -0.52 -8.40
N ILE A 352 6.17 -1.62 -8.04
CA ILE A 352 6.78 -2.96 -8.00
C ILE A 352 7.33 -3.35 -9.36
N LEU A 353 6.51 -3.26 -10.42
CA LEU A 353 6.95 -3.68 -11.74
C LEU A 353 8.18 -2.91 -12.19
N THR A 354 8.13 -1.61 -12.01
CA THR A 354 9.15 -0.70 -12.49
C THR A 354 10.48 -0.89 -11.76
N LEU A 355 10.45 -1.02 -10.43
CA LEU A 355 11.67 -1.14 -9.61
C LEU A 355 12.36 -2.50 -9.74
N PHE A 356 11.64 -3.53 -10.13
CA PHE A 356 12.21 -4.86 -10.42
C PHE A 356 12.41 -5.13 -11.92
N GLY A 357 12.08 -4.16 -12.79
CA GLY A 357 12.19 -4.33 -14.24
C GLY A 357 11.22 -5.36 -14.83
N PHE A 358 10.12 -5.66 -14.14
CA PHE A 358 9.10 -6.57 -14.68
C PHE A 358 8.38 -5.96 -15.87
N PRO A 359 8.02 -6.79 -16.87
CA PRO A 359 7.30 -6.32 -18.03
C PRO A 359 5.90 -5.80 -17.62
N PRO A 360 5.37 -4.77 -18.31
CA PRO A 360 4.00 -4.28 -18.18
C PRO A 360 2.92 -5.35 -18.09
N GLU A 361 3.12 -6.44 -18.83
CA GLU A 361 2.24 -7.59 -18.90
C GLU A 361 2.10 -8.29 -17.54
N ALA A 362 2.97 -8.05 -16.57
CA ALA A 362 2.81 -8.59 -15.22
C ALA A 362 1.82 -7.78 -14.35
N LEU A 363 1.45 -6.55 -14.75
CA LEU A 363 0.62 -5.65 -13.92
C LEU A 363 -0.66 -6.30 -13.48
N PRO A 364 -1.45 -6.91 -14.36
CA PRO A 364 -2.76 -7.36 -13.95
C PRO A 364 -2.73 -8.77 -13.35
N ILE A 365 -1.64 -9.54 -13.53
CA ILE A 365 -1.35 -10.70 -12.68
C ILE A 365 -1.36 -10.27 -11.21
N ILE A 366 -0.62 -9.20 -10.88
CA ILE A 366 -0.57 -8.68 -9.51
C ILE A 366 -1.79 -7.81 -9.14
N ALA A 367 -2.47 -7.18 -10.09
CA ALA A 367 -3.72 -6.45 -9.82
C ALA A 367 -4.89 -7.37 -9.46
N ALA A 368 -4.95 -8.58 -10.04
CA ALA A 368 -5.89 -9.63 -9.61
C ALA A 368 -5.64 -10.01 -8.15
N ILE A 369 -4.37 -10.22 -7.79
CA ILE A 369 -3.99 -10.49 -6.40
C ILE A 369 -4.41 -9.31 -5.51
N SER A 370 -4.12 -8.07 -5.92
CA SER A 370 -4.52 -6.88 -5.16
C SER A 370 -6.01 -6.83 -4.88
N THR A 371 -6.85 -7.14 -5.88
CA THR A 371 -8.30 -7.14 -5.71
C THR A 371 -8.75 -8.25 -4.76
N LEU A 372 -8.12 -9.43 -4.82
CA LEU A 372 -8.41 -10.56 -3.95
C LEU A 372 -8.10 -10.24 -2.47
N ILE A 373 -6.96 -9.59 -2.22
CA ILE A 373 -6.45 -9.32 -0.87
C ILE A 373 -6.92 -7.98 -0.28
N ASP A 374 -7.59 -7.13 -1.06
CA ASP A 374 -7.95 -5.77 -0.67
C ASP A 374 -8.78 -5.68 0.63
N PRO A 375 -9.80 -6.53 0.87
CA PRO A 375 -10.58 -6.43 2.11
C PRO A 375 -9.73 -6.63 3.39
N PRO A 376 -8.98 -7.74 3.58
CA PRO A 376 -8.12 -7.87 4.75
C PRO A 376 -6.96 -6.87 4.76
N ALA A 377 -6.43 -6.46 3.59
CA ALA A 377 -5.39 -5.43 3.53
C ALA A 377 -5.89 -4.10 4.08
N THR A 378 -7.06 -3.63 3.61
CA THR A 378 -7.65 -2.39 4.08
C THR A 378 -8.07 -2.47 5.54
N MET A 379 -8.55 -3.62 5.99
CA MET A 379 -8.81 -3.86 7.40
C MET A 379 -7.55 -3.65 8.25
N LEU A 380 -6.41 -4.23 7.88
CA LEU A 380 -5.14 -4.04 8.58
C LEU A 380 -4.65 -2.60 8.53
N ASN A 381 -4.70 -1.95 7.36
CA ASN A 381 -4.29 -0.57 7.16
C ASN A 381 -5.07 0.37 8.10
N ALA A 382 -6.40 0.37 7.99
CA ALA A 382 -7.23 1.30 8.73
C ALA A 382 -7.30 0.96 10.22
N SER A 383 -7.39 -0.33 10.58
CA SER A 383 -7.45 -0.73 11.99
C SER A 383 -6.12 -0.47 12.71
N GLY A 384 -5.01 -0.59 11.98
CA GLY A 384 -3.66 -0.33 12.47
C GLY A 384 -3.46 1.10 12.96
N ASP A 385 -4.15 2.09 12.38
CA ASP A 385 -4.03 3.49 12.79
C ASP A 385 -4.40 3.74 14.26
N ASN A 386 -5.33 2.95 14.83
CA ASN A 386 -5.65 3.05 16.26
C ASN A 386 -4.52 2.53 17.14
N VAL A 387 -3.94 1.37 16.80
CA VAL A 387 -2.87 0.78 17.63
C VAL A 387 -1.58 1.58 17.54
N THR A 388 -1.29 2.16 16.37
CA THR A 388 -0.16 3.07 16.21
C THR A 388 -0.41 4.38 16.96
N ALA A 389 -1.63 4.93 16.98
CA ALA A 389 -1.95 6.10 17.81
C ALA A 389 -1.75 5.84 19.32
N MET A 390 -2.03 4.62 19.80
CA MET A 390 -1.70 4.22 21.18
C MET A 390 -0.19 4.14 21.42
N MET A 391 0.57 3.57 20.48
CA MET A 391 2.05 3.53 20.57
C MET A 391 2.66 4.93 20.56
N VAL A 392 2.17 5.82 19.69
CA VAL A 392 2.59 7.23 19.64
C VAL A 392 2.26 7.93 20.96
N SER A 393 1.08 7.70 21.53
CA SER A 393 0.72 8.22 22.86
C SER A 393 1.71 7.78 23.93
N ARG A 394 2.11 6.51 23.90
CA ARG A 394 3.10 5.95 24.84
C ARG A 394 4.49 6.58 24.72
N LEU A 395 4.91 6.95 23.50
CA LEU A 395 6.19 7.61 23.21
C LEU A 395 6.15 9.11 23.55
N VAL A 396 5.03 9.77 23.31
CA VAL A 396 4.85 11.22 23.52
C VAL A 396 4.61 11.54 25.00
N GLU A 397 3.69 10.83 25.64
CA GLU A 397 3.18 11.12 27.00
C GLU A 397 3.80 10.23 28.10
N GLY A 398 4.59 9.22 27.72
CA GLY A 398 5.25 8.33 28.68
C GLY A 398 4.36 7.20 29.22
N LYS A 399 4.81 6.52 30.29
CA LYS A 399 4.22 5.23 30.72
C LYS A 399 2.78 5.34 31.24
N ASN A 400 2.42 6.53 31.73
CA ASN A 400 1.16 6.76 32.42
C ASN A 400 0.05 7.31 31.52
N TRP A 401 0.26 7.40 30.20
CA TRP A 401 -0.72 7.94 29.26
C TRP A 401 -2.10 7.26 29.37
N ILE A 402 -2.11 5.96 29.68
CA ILE A 402 -3.33 5.15 29.80
C ILE A 402 -4.14 5.43 31.08
N LYS A 403 -3.53 6.01 32.14
CA LYS A 403 -4.26 6.45 33.34
C LYS A 403 -5.18 7.64 33.07
N THR A 404 -4.92 8.38 32.00
CA THR A 404 -5.81 9.44 31.49
C THR A 404 -7.06 8.85 30.85
N ALA A 405 -7.00 7.62 30.33
CA ALA A 405 -8.13 6.91 29.74
C ALA A 405 -9.18 6.49 30.78
N GLU A 406 -8.75 6.06 31.99
CA GLU A 406 -9.65 5.74 33.12
C GLU A 406 -10.55 6.92 33.53
N LYS A 407 -10.04 8.16 33.43
CA LYS A 407 -10.83 9.37 33.73
C LYS A 407 -11.91 9.66 32.69
N VAL A 408 -11.73 9.22 31.44
CA VAL A 408 -12.75 9.32 30.38
C VAL A 408 -13.83 8.25 30.58
N GLU A 409 -13.44 7.04 30.99
CA GLU A 409 -14.37 5.98 31.39
C GLU A 409 -15.30 6.39 32.53
N LEU A 410 -14.77 7.01 33.58
CA LEU A 410 -15.56 7.45 34.75
C LEU A 410 -16.52 8.62 34.46
N LYS A 411 -16.34 9.34 33.35
CA LYS A 411 -17.23 10.47 32.96
C LYS A 411 -18.31 10.08 31.95
N GLY A 412 -18.23 8.89 31.36
CA GLY A 412 -19.18 8.39 30.36
C GLY A 412 -20.00 7.19 30.82
N ALA A 413 -19.88 6.79 32.09
CA ALA A 413 -20.67 5.74 32.75
C ALA A 413 -21.87 6.33 33.49
#